data_AF-A0AAN9HF02-F1
#
_entry.id   AF-A0AAN9HF02-F1
#
_cell.length_a   1.000
_cell.length_b   1.000
_cell.length_c   1.000
_cell.angle_alpha   90.00
_cell.angle_beta   90.00
_cell.angle_gamma   90.00
#
_symmetry.space_group_name_H-M   'P 1'
#
loop_
_entity.id
_entity.type
_entity.pdbx_description
1 polymer ?
#
loop_
_entity_poly.entity_id
_entity_poly.type
_entity_poly.pdbx_seq_one_letter_code
_entity_poly.pdbx_strand_id
1 'polypeptide(L)'
;MLSSRSHLSLTVDIRSSVDGAWTAVPLQHSVSHIALSMAGSSFEAEFLQAHNAYRRQHGAPPLTVNKNLSRSAQAWAEHLLSIKTLKHSNKDYGENLYYAWSSATKKLTGREAVESWYSEIKDYNFSRPGFCSKTGHFTQVVWKDTEEMGVGLATDGNTTFVVGQYLPAGNITNVGYFEKNVLPTGSKVDSKPSGITDKVGPTHGVSGIPSNRAPSVPRSSEISPSGGRGDLRVPTSSKADSSFEAEFLQAHNAYRKHHGAPPLTVNKNLSRSSQEWAKHLLSIRTLKHSNGDHGENVYYAWSSADKKLTGREAVEGWYSEIKDYNFSRPGFTSKTGHFTQVVWKDTKELGVGLATDGNTTFVVGQYLPAGNISNAGYFERNVLPAGSKVDFKSTPSADRVGQALAALSIKSNQMPSSHSSGPAPSKSQSPLSSSSEGEILSQFRQSLLEAQNDYRRQHGSRPLSLCPILSKEAQDWAAHLISINALKNSGKGHGETMSYKWTSNMVHPTGKEVAESWYKEKEKYNFATPGFQSGTGNFTQMIWRSTDQVGVGLASDGKGKFITVSFYKPAGNITNPGYFQDNVKPVGK
;
A
#
# COMPACT_ATOMS: atom_id res chain seq x y z
N MET A 1 28.22 52.74 -1.02
CA MET A 1 27.89 53.76 -2.03
C MET A 1 28.92 53.69 -3.16
N LEU A 2 28.56 54.15 -4.36
CA LEU A 2 29.26 54.03 -5.68
C LEU A 2 28.82 52.84 -6.54
N SER A 3 27.97 53.12 -7.52
CA SER A 3 28.28 52.89 -8.94
C SER A 3 27.32 53.72 -9.82
N SER A 4 27.82 54.27 -10.92
CA SER A 4 27.13 55.28 -11.72
C SER A 4 26.13 54.69 -12.73
N ARG A 5 25.13 55.50 -13.11
CA ARG A 5 24.33 55.29 -14.31
C ARG A 5 25.15 55.65 -15.56
N SER A 6 24.94 54.90 -16.64
CA SER A 6 25.10 55.39 -18.00
C SER A 6 24.02 54.80 -18.91
N HIS A 7 23.32 55.67 -19.63
CA HIS A 7 22.47 55.29 -20.77
C HIS A 7 23.30 55.44 -22.04
N LEU A 8 23.11 54.52 -22.99
CA LEU A 8 23.49 54.72 -24.39
C LEU A 8 22.34 54.20 -25.26
N SER A 9 21.77 55.11 -26.05
CA SER A 9 20.82 54.83 -27.12
C SER A 9 21.59 54.82 -28.43
N LEU A 10 21.26 53.90 -29.35
CA LEU A 10 21.73 54.00 -30.72
C LEU A 10 20.63 53.60 -31.70
N THR A 11 20.30 54.52 -32.60
CA THR A 11 19.35 54.36 -33.71
C THR A 11 20.09 53.78 -34.92
N VAL A 12 19.44 52.96 -35.75
CA VAL A 12 19.92 52.59 -37.09
C VAL A 12 18.78 52.68 -38.11
N ASP A 13 19.12 53.23 -39.28
CA ASP A 13 18.23 53.61 -40.38
C ASP A 13 17.60 52.46 -41.18
N ILE A 14 16.50 52.79 -41.88
CA ILE A 14 15.82 51.93 -42.86
C ILE A 14 16.12 52.45 -44.28
N ARG A 15 16.58 51.58 -45.19
CA ARG A 15 16.47 51.78 -46.64
C ARG A 15 16.12 50.48 -47.38
N SER A 16 15.33 50.63 -48.43
CA SER A 16 14.67 49.58 -49.21
C SER A 16 15.28 49.38 -50.60
N SER A 17 15.20 48.17 -51.16
CA SER A 17 15.01 47.98 -52.61
C SER A 17 14.38 46.62 -52.95
N VAL A 18 13.60 46.62 -54.03
CA VAL A 18 12.98 45.52 -54.79
C VAL A 18 14.05 44.80 -55.67
N ASP A 19 13.88 43.65 -56.34
CA ASP A 19 12.73 43.00 -57.02
C ASP A 19 12.94 41.46 -57.21
N GLY A 20 11.89 40.72 -57.64
CA GLY A 20 12.05 39.48 -58.43
C GLY A 20 11.28 38.22 -57.97
N ALA A 21 10.41 37.66 -58.82
CA ALA A 21 9.60 36.47 -58.53
C ALA A 21 9.53 35.47 -59.71
N TRP A 22 9.63 34.15 -59.44
CA TRP A 22 9.20 33.05 -60.33
C TRP A 22 8.77 31.78 -59.55
N THR A 23 7.51 31.36 -59.75
CA THR A 23 6.91 30.00 -59.70
C THR A 23 7.35 28.92 -58.67
N ALA A 24 6.48 28.66 -57.69
CA ALA A 24 5.88 27.38 -57.20
C ALA A 24 6.48 26.01 -57.65
N VAL A 25 6.49 24.88 -56.89
CA VAL A 25 5.92 24.38 -55.58
C VAL A 25 6.44 22.90 -55.42
N PRO A 26 6.45 22.13 -54.28
CA PRO A 26 5.72 22.21 -52.98
C PRO A 26 6.60 21.94 -51.69
N LEU A 27 5.94 21.54 -50.58
CA LEU A 27 6.40 20.72 -49.42
C LEU A 27 7.48 21.24 -48.42
N GLN A 28 7.05 21.89 -47.33
CA GLN A 28 7.10 21.27 -45.97
C GLN A 28 6.34 22.09 -44.89
N HIS A 29 5.52 21.37 -44.11
CA HIS A 29 5.17 21.59 -42.69
C HIS A 29 4.97 23.03 -42.17
N SER A 30 3.70 23.47 -42.07
CA SER A 30 3.35 24.60 -41.21
C SER A 30 3.37 24.19 -39.73
N VAL A 31 4.38 24.65 -38.98
CA VAL A 31 4.31 24.76 -37.53
C VAL A 31 3.78 26.16 -37.20
N SER A 32 2.49 26.26 -36.90
CA SER A 32 1.88 27.52 -36.49
C SER A 32 2.33 27.88 -35.06
N HIS A 33 3.49 28.53 -34.96
CA HIS A 33 3.97 29.11 -33.71
C HIS A 33 3.03 30.23 -33.25
N ILE A 34 2.14 29.92 -32.29
CA ILE A 34 1.50 30.94 -31.48
C ILE A 34 2.57 31.48 -30.52
N ALA A 35 3.13 32.64 -30.88
CA ALA A 35 3.93 33.43 -29.95
C ALA A 35 3.01 33.99 -28.86
N LEU A 36 3.15 33.51 -27.62
CA LEU A 36 2.42 34.05 -26.47
C LEU A 36 3.38 34.47 -25.35
N SER A 37 3.64 35.78 -25.30
CA SER A 37 3.99 36.59 -24.13
C SER A 37 4.89 35.97 -23.05
N MET A 38 6.18 36.32 -23.09
CA MET A 38 7.11 36.18 -21.96
C MET A 38 6.87 37.28 -20.91
N ALA A 39 5.69 37.26 -20.27
CA ALA A 39 5.46 37.93 -19.00
C ALA A 39 5.69 36.94 -17.86
N GLY A 40 6.36 37.37 -16.78
CA GLY A 40 6.73 36.48 -15.66
C GLY A 40 5.51 35.75 -15.09
N SER A 41 5.49 34.43 -15.23
CA SER A 41 4.37 33.58 -14.85
C SER A 41 4.11 33.66 -13.34
N SER A 42 2.83 33.71 -12.96
CA SER A 42 2.44 33.54 -11.56
C SER A 42 2.67 32.09 -11.13
N PHE A 43 2.84 31.86 -9.83
CA PHE A 43 2.99 30.51 -9.27
C PHE A 43 1.84 29.57 -9.70
N GLU A 44 0.60 30.08 -9.71
CA GLU A 44 -0.58 29.35 -10.19
C GLU A 44 -0.46 28.97 -11.68
N ALA A 45 0.06 29.86 -12.53
CA ALA A 45 0.26 29.59 -13.95
C ALA A 45 1.36 28.55 -14.19
N GLU A 46 2.48 28.62 -13.47
CA GLU A 46 3.57 27.63 -13.53
C GLU A 46 3.09 26.24 -13.10
N PHE A 47 2.34 26.19 -12.00
CA PHE A 47 1.78 24.98 -11.42
C PHE A 47 0.76 24.32 -12.38
N LEU A 48 -0.14 25.12 -12.99
CA LEU A 48 -1.08 24.65 -14.01
C LEU A 48 -0.35 24.14 -15.27
N GLN A 49 0.65 24.90 -15.76
CA GLN A 49 1.43 24.50 -16.93
C GLN A 49 2.18 23.20 -16.70
N ALA A 50 2.76 22.99 -15.51
CA ALA A 50 3.43 21.75 -15.16
C ALA A 50 2.46 20.55 -15.13
N HIS A 51 1.29 20.69 -14.49
CA HIS A 51 0.24 19.66 -14.52
C HIS A 51 -0.15 19.32 -15.96
N ASN A 52 -0.47 20.32 -16.77
CA ASN A 52 -0.94 20.11 -18.14
C ASN A 52 0.16 19.63 -19.11
N ALA A 53 1.44 19.86 -18.79
CA ALA A 53 2.57 19.25 -19.49
C ALA A 53 2.70 17.75 -19.20
N TYR A 54 2.52 17.32 -17.94
CA TYR A 54 2.56 15.91 -17.57
C TYR A 54 1.30 15.15 -17.99
N ARG A 55 0.12 15.68 -17.71
CA ARG A 55 -1.17 15.06 -18.11
C ARG A 55 -1.23 14.75 -19.61
N ARG A 56 -0.71 15.65 -20.46
CA ARG A 56 -0.56 15.42 -21.90
C ARG A 56 0.32 14.23 -22.25
N GLN A 57 1.39 13.96 -21.49
CA GLN A 57 2.23 12.76 -21.69
C GLN A 57 1.48 11.46 -21.38
N HIS A 58 0.50 11.53 -20.47
CA HIS A 58 -0.32 10.41 -20.01
C HIS A 58 -1.69 10.31 -20.70
N GLY A 59 -1.95 11.05 -21.78
CA GLY A 59 -3.24 11.03 -22.46
C GLY A 59 -4.42 11.61 -21.65
N ALA A 60 -4.14 12.31 -20.54
CA ALA A 60 -5.14 12.92 -19.69
C ALA A 60 -5.51 14.34 -20.17
N PRO A 61 -6.80 14.74 -20.14
CA PRO A 61 -7.23 16.09 -20.50
C PRO A 61 -6.56 17.18 -19.65
N PRO A 62 -6.32 18.39 -20.19
CA PRO A 62 -5.76 19.49 -19.40
C PRO A 62 -6.74 19.94 -18.31
N LEU A 63 -6.21 20.24 -17.12
CA LEU A 63 -6.95 20.86 -16.03
C LEU A 63 -7.20 22.33 -16.30
N THR A 64 -8.25 22.85 -15.67
CA THR A 64 -8.52 24.29 -15.55
C THR A 64 -8.33 24.76 -14.10
N VAL A 65 -8.14 26.07 -13.89
CA VAL A 65 -8.02 26.64 -12.53
C VAL A 65 -9.40 27.00 -11.99
N ASN A 66 -9.74 26.44 -10.84
CA ASN A 66 -10.91 26.81 -10.06
C ASN A 66 -10.51 27.77 -8.93
N LYS A 67 -11.02 28.99 -8.95
CA LYS A 67 -10.70 30.03 -7.95
C LYS A 67 -11.25 29.75 -6.55
N ASN A 68 -12.24 28.87 -6.39
CA ASN A 68 -12.68 28.40 -5.08
C ASN A 68 -11.70 27.36 -4.51
N LEU A 69 -11.19 26.46 -5.35
CA LEU A 69 -10.10 25.55 -4.96
C LEU A 69 -8.83 26.33 -4.62
N SER A 70 -8.40 27.33 -5.42
CA SER A 70 -7.20 28.13 -5.09
C SER A 70 -7.36 28.87 -3.76
N ARG A 71 -8.52 29.47 -3.47
CA ARG A 71 -8.79 30.11 -2.16
C ARG A 71 -8.76 29.10 -1.01
N SER A 72 -9.34 27.92 -1.21
CA SER A 72 -9.34 26.84 -0.22
C SER A 72 -7.93 26.30 0.06
N ALA A 73 -7.16 26.05 -0.99
CA ALA A 73 -5.78 25.60 -0.92
C ALA A 73 -4.85 26.66 -0.30
N GLN A 74 -5.05 27.95 -0.60
CA GLN A 74 -4.30 29.06 -0.03
C GLN A 74 -4.53 29.19 1.48
N ALA A 75 -5.79 29.23 1.91
CA ALA A 75 -6.14 29.26 3.33
C ALA A 75 -5.62 28.02 4.08
N TRP A 76 -5.56 26.85 3.41
CA TRP A 76 -4.94 25.67 4.00
C TRP A 76 -3.42 25.76 4.07
N ALA A 77 -2.74 26.25 3.04
CA ALA A 77 -1.28 26.45 3.05
C ALA A 77 -0.87 27.41 4.20
N GLU A 78 -1.61 28.50 4.39
CA GLU A 78 -1.44 29.43 5.50
C GLU A 78 -1.67 28.76 6.86
N HIS A 79 -2.69 27.91 6.97
CA HIS A 79 -2.91 27.11 8.18
C HIS A 79 -1.73 26.17 8.46
N LEU A 80 -1.26 25.40 7.48
CA LEU A 80 -0.09 24.51 7.62
C LEU A 80 1.18 25.27 8.01
N LEU A 81 1.39 26.47 7.45
CA LEU A 81 2.47 27.37 7.85
C LEU A 81 2.32 27.85 9.30
N SER A 82 1.09 28.09 9.78
CA SER A 82 0.84 28.53 11.16
C SER A 82 1.07 27.42 12.19
N ILE A 83 0.71 26.17 11.88
CA ILE A 83 0.89 25.01 12.78
C ILE A 83 2.22 24.26 12.56
N LYS A 84 3.03 24.68 11.58
CA LYS A 84 4.29 24.04 11.16
C LYS A 84 4.18 22.51 11.03
N THR A 85 3.07 22.02 10.48
CA THR A 85 2.77 20.58 10.43
C THR A 85 2.14 20.26 9.07
N LEU A 86 2.58 19.18 8.43
CA LEU A 86 1.94 18.64 7.23
C LEU A 86 0.69 17.84 7.64
N LYS A 87 -0.50 18.32 7.28
CA LYS A 87 -1.77 17.59 7.42
C LYS A 87 -2.67 17.89 6.21
N HIS A 88 -3.45 16.90 5.76
CA HIS A 88 -4.51 17.11 4.78
C HIS A 88 -5.66 17.97 5.30
N SER A 89 -6.26 18.76 4.42
CA SER A 89 -7.40 19.60 4.76
C SER A 89 -8.66 18.77 5.02
N ASN A 90 -9.60 19.33 5.77
CA ASN A 90 -10.89 18.67 6.01
C ASN A 90 -11.87 18.75 4.80
N LYS A 91 -11.42 19.11 3.60
CA LYS A 91 -12.27 19.27 2.39
C LYS A 91 -12.34 17.99 1.56
N ASP A 92 -13.44 17.79 0.83
CA ASP A 92 -13.66 16.57 0.02
C ASP A 92 -13.12 16.71 -1.41
N TYR A 93 -11.95 17.34 -1.52
CA TYR A 93 -11.18 17.47 -2.75
C TYR A 93 -10.07 16.41 -2.76
N GLY A 94 -9.58 16.05 -3.95
CA GLY A 94 -8.27 15.43 -4.04
C GLY A 94 -7.23 16.44 -3.56
N GLU A 95 -6.15 16.01 -2.92
CA GLU A 95 -5.18 16.94 -2.35
C GLU A 95 -3.76 16.40 -2.37
N ASN A 96 -2.85 17.18 -2.94
CA ASN A 96 -1.40 16.97 -2.85
C ASN A 96 -0.78 18.06 -1.98
N LEU A 97 0.17 17.67 -1.13
CA LEU A 97 0.88 18.59 -0.24
C LEU A 97 2.37 18.56 -0.56
N TYR A 98 3.03 19.70 -0.44
CA TYR A 98 4.48 19.82 -0.53
C TYR A 98 5.00 20.72 0.59
N TYR A 99 6.15 20.34 1.13
CA TYR A 99 6.84 21.04 2.20
C TYR A 99 8.32 21.16 1.84
N ALA A 100 8.87 22.35 2.07
CA ALA A 100 10.30 22.58 2.04
C ALA A 100 10.72 23.48 3.20
N TRP A 101 11.93 23.25 3.69
CA TRP A 101 12.61 24.15 4.62
C TRP A 101 14.01 24.46 4.08
N SER A 102 14.43 25.71 4.20
CA SER A 102 15.78 26.15 3.85
C SER A 102 16.25 27.27 4.79
N SER A 103 17.55 27.30 5.05
CA SER A 103 18.23 28.40 5.74
C SER A 103 18.52 29.60 4.83
N ALA A 104 18.22 29.51 3.54
CA ALA A 104 18.32 30.59 2.58
C ALA A 104 16.99 30.76 1.85
N THR A 105 16.56 32.00 1.64
CA THR A 105 15.27 32.33 1.01
C THR A 105 15.28 31.98 -0.47
N LYS A 106 14.97 30.72 -0.80
CA LYS A 106 14.77 30.25 -2.17
C LYS A 106 13.30 30.44 -2.56
N LYS A 107 13.05 31.23 -3.62
CA LYS A 107 11.72 31.35 -4.21
C LYS A 107 11.36 30.04 -4.93
N LEU A 108 10.43 29.28 -4.35
CA LEU A 108 9.88 28.07 -4.96
C LEU A 108 8.96 28.44 -6.14
N THR A 109 9.14 27.75 -7.27
CA THR A 109 8.28 27.88 -8.46
C THR A 109 7.11 26.90 -8.41
N GLY A 110 6.03 27.20 -9.14
CA GLY A 110 4.88 26.30 -9.26
C GLY A 110 5.27 24.99 -9.94
N ARG A 111 6.26 25.04 -10.84
CA ARG A 111 6.84 23.87 -11.52
C ARG A 111 7.56 22.92 -10.57
N GLU A 112 8.47 23.42 -9.71
CA GLU A 112 9.27 22.58 -8.80
C GLU A 112 8.39 21.69 -7.88
N ALA A 113 7.27 22.21 -7.37
CA ALA A 113 6.34 21.44 -6.54
C ALA A 113 5.70 20.28 -7.33
N VAL A 114 5.29 20.54 -8.57
CA VAL A 114 4.65 19.53 -9.44
C VAL A 114 5.66 18.51 -9.97
N GLU A 115 6.89 18.94 -10.29
CA GLU A 115 8.00 18.05 -10.65
C GLU A 115 8.34 17.10 -9.50
N SER A 116 8.34 17.60 -8.25
CA SER A 116 8.56 16.77 -7.07
C SER A 116 7.50 15.67 -6.93
N TRP A 117 6.22 16.01 -7.09
CA TRP A 117 5.12 15.03 -7.06
C TRP A 117 5.14 14.07 -8.24
N TYR A 118 5.39 14.56 -9.45
CA TYR A 118 5.46 13.74 -10.64
C TYR A 118 6.63 12.75 -10.59
N SER A 119 7.73 13.08 -9.89
CA SER A 119 8.92 12.22 -9.79
C SER A 119 8.67 10.84 -9.19
N GLU A 120 7.53 10.62 -8.53
CA GLU A 120 7.07 9.32 -8.04
C GLU A 120 6.68 8.35 -9.18
N ILE A 121 6.55 8.82 -10.43
CA ILE A 121 6.30 7.96 -11.60
C ILE A 121 7.29 6.80 -11.73
N LYS A 122 8.55 7.02 -11.32
CA LYS A 122 9.61 6.00 -11.32
C LYS A 122 9.30 4.80 -10.42
N ASP A 123 8.45 5.00 -9.42
CA ASP A 123 8.03 4.01 -8.43
C ASP A 123 6.62 3.45 -8.75
N TYR A 124 5.94 3.95 -9.79
CA TYR A 124 4.61 3.51 -10.21
C TYR A 124 4.65 2.37 -11.22
N ASN A 125 3.92 1.29 -10.92
CA ASN A 125 3.84 0.12 -11.79
C ASN A 125 2.54 0.13 -12.62
N PHE A 126 2.62 0.62 -13.85
CA PHE A 126 1.48 0.64 -14.79
C PHE A 126 0.93 -0.76 -15.14
N SER A 127 1.73 -1.82 -15.01
CA SER A 127 1.29 -3.20 -15.20
C SER A 127 0.61 -3.79 -13.96
N ARG A 128 0.57 -3.04 -12.85
CA ARG A 128 -0.11 -3.41 -11.60
C ARG A 128 -0.71 -2.16 -10.93
N PRO A 129 -1.59 -1.44 -11.64
CA PRO A 129 -2.07 -0.12 -11.23
C PRO A 129 -2.90 -0.19 -9.95
N GLY A 130 -2.86 0.87 -9.16
CA GLY A 130 -3.54 0.97 -7.87
C GLY A 130 -2.93 2.08 -7.02
N PHE A 131 -3.58 2.39 -5.89
CA PHE A 131 -3.06 3.38 -4.95
C PHE A 131 -1.85 2.83 -4.16
N CYS A 132 -0.82 3.65 -4.03
CA CYS A 132 0.29 3.44 -3.11
C CYS A 132 0.68 4.80 -2.52
N SER A 133 0.97 4.86 -1.22
CA SER A 133 1.36 6.12 -0.55
C SER A 133 2.67 6.72 -1.11
N LYS A 134 3.50 5.90 -1.77
CA LYS A 134 4.74 6.33 -2.46
C LYS A 134 4.50 6.98 -3.82
N THR A 135 3.29 6.84 -4.38
CA THR A 135 2.94 7.30 -5.74
C THR A 135 1.64 8.11 -5.79
N GLY A 136 1.09 8.45 -4.61
CA GLY A 136 -0.18 9.13 -4.47
C GLY A 136 -0.21 10.53 -5.09
N HIS A 137 0.91 11.25 -5.04
CA HIS A 137 0.96 12.58 -5.63
C HIS A 137 1.05 12.51 -7.16
N PHE A 138 1.90 11.63 -7.70
CA PHE A 138 1.97 11.36 -9.14
C PHE A 138 0.61 10.93 -9.70
N THR A 139 -0.03 9.94 -9.06
CA THR A 139 -1.31 9.39 -9.54
C THR A 139 -2.44 10.44 -9.53
N GLN A 140 -2.43 11.38 -8.58
CA GLN A 140 -3.32 12.54 -8.60
C GLN A 140 -2.97 13.56 -9.69
N VAL A 141 -1.68 13.86 -9.93
CA VAL A 141 -1.25 14.78 -11.00
C VAL A 141 -1.78 14.33 -12.37
N VAL A 142 -1.69 13.02 -12.66
CA VAL A 142 -2.05 12.47 -13.98
C VAL A 142 -3.50 11.94 -14.08
N TRP A 143 -4.29 11.98 -13.00
CA TRP A 143 -5.61 11.35 -12.91
C TRP A 143 -6.59 11.83 -14.01
N LYS A 144 -6.91 10.96 -14.98
CA LYS A 144 -7.66 11.31 -16.20
C LYS A 144 -8.99 12.04 -15.94
N ASP A 145 -9.77 11.57 -14.98
CA ASP A 145 -11.12 12.05 -14.62
C ASP A 145 -11.10 13.32 -13.73
N THR A 146 -9.94 13.85 -13.34
CA THR A 146 -9.85 15.17 -12.68
C THR A 146 -9.90 16.27 -13.75
N GLU A 147 -10.69 17.32 -13.52
CA GLU A 147 -10.99 18.38 -14.51
C GLU A 147 -10.50 19.78 -14.06
N GLU A 148 -10.51 20.03 -12.76
CA GLU A 148 -10.22 21.31 -12.13
C GLU A 148 -9.17 21.17 -11.04
N MET A 149 -8.36 22.22 -10.87
CA MET A 149 -7.40 22.34 -9.77
C MET A 149 -7.41 23.73 -9.14
N GLY A 150 -6.97 23.81 -7.89
CA GLY A 150 -6.60 25.05 -7.23
C GLY A 150 -5.30 24.88 -6.47
N VAL A 151 -4.57 25.97 -6.25
CA VAL A 151 -3.28 25.92 -5.56
C VAL A 151 -3.12 27.07 -4.57
N GLY A 152 -2.47 26.75 -3.45
CA GLY A 152 -2.04 27.70 -2.42
C GLY A 152 -0.55 27.58 -2.13
N LEU A 153 0.08 28.70 -1.79
CA LEU A 153 1.48 28.81 -1.39
C LEU A 153 1.57 29.70 -0.15
N ALA A 154 2.20 29.20 0.92
CA ALA A 154 2.48 29.98 2.12
C ALA A 154 3.93 29.80 2.55
N THR A 155 4.61 30.90 2.89
CA THR A 155 6.00 30.88 3.35
C THR A 155 6.26 31.96 4.40
N ASP A 156 7.21 31.69 5.31
CA ASP A 156 7.78 32.67 6.26
C ASP A 156 9.20 33.12 5.86
N GLY A 157 9.66 32.74 4.66
CA GLY A 157 11.01 33.00 4.15
C GLY A 157 11.99 31.84 4.31
N ASN A 158 11.75 30.92 5.26
CA ASN A 158 12.56 29.72 5.49
C ASN A 158 11.75 28.43 5.29
N THR A 159 10.50 28.42 5.76
CA THR A 159 9.53 27.33 5.66
C THR A 159 8.57 27.63 4.52
N THR A 160 8.27 26.64 3.68
CA THR A 160 7.32 26.78 2.56
C THR A 160 6.37 25.59 2.49
N PHE A 161 5.08 25.86 2.43
CA PHE A 161 4.03 24.88 2.16
C PHE A 161 3.34 25.20 0.83
N VAL A 162 3.10 24.17 0.02
CA VAL A 162 2.26 24.23 -1.18
C VAL A 162 1.14 23.21 -1.02
N VAL A 163 -0.08 23.62 -1.36
CA VAL A 163 -1.28 22.79 -1.35
C VAL A 163 -1.87 22.80 -2.75
N GLY A 164 -2.00 21.65 -3.38
CA GLY A 164 -2.78 21.46 -4.61
C GLY A 164 -4.08 20.75 -4.28
N GLN A 165 -5.22 21.32 -4.66
CA GLN A 165 -6.55 20.71 -4.49
C GLN A 165 -7.19 20.44 -5.85
N TYR A 166 -7.91 19.32 -5.97
CA TYR A 166 -8.35 18.73 -7.24
C TYR A 166 -9.83 18.32 -7.22
N LEU A 167 -10.54 18.57 -8.33
CA LEU A 167 -11.94 18.21 -8.50
C LEU A 167 -12.21 17.72 -9.95
N PRO A 168 -12.93 16.59 -10.15
CA PRO A 168 -13.15 15.51 -9.20
C PRO A 168 -11.86 15.01 -8.55
N ALA A 169 -11.97 14.53 -7.31
CA ALA A 169 -10.83 13.98 -6.57
C ALA A 169 -10.23 12.78 -7.32
N GLY A 170 -8.90 12.73 -7.40
CA GLY A 170 -8.19 11.56 -7.89
C GLY A 170 -8.01 10.50 -6.82
N ASN A 171 -7.22 9.47 -7.13
CA ASN A 171 -6.86 8.38 -6.23
C ASN A 171 -8.05 7.58 -5.67
N ILE A 172 -9.18 7.56 -6.40
CA ILE A 172 -10.35 6.76 -6.04
C ILE A 172 -10.01 5.28 -6.17
N THR A 173 -9.98 4.56 -5.05
CA THR A 173 -9.52 3.15 -4.94
C THR A 173 -10.54 2.11 -5.42
N ASN A 174 -11.60 2.52 -6.11
CA ASN A 174 -12.56 1.61 -6.71
C ASN A 174 -11.87 0.73 -7.78
N VAL A 175 -12.29 -0.53 -7.89
CA VAL A 175 -11.72 -1.49 -8.86
C VAL A 175 -11.81 -0.94 -10.28
N GLY A 176 -10.71 -0.96 -11.03
CA GLY A 176 -10.64 -0.45 -12.41
C GLY A 176 -10.40 1.05 -12.55
N TYR A 177 -10.45 1.83 -11.46
CA TYR A 177 -10.30 3.29 -11.56
C TYR A 177 -8.86 3.72 -11.83
N PHE A 178 -7.85 3.05 -11.27
CA PHE A 178 -6.45 3.38 -11.53
C PHE A 178 -6.04 2.97 -12.94
N GLU A 179 -6.49 1.80 -13.41
CA GLU A 179 -6.37 1.34 -14.80
C GLU A 179 -6.92 2.37 -15.79
N LYS A 180 -8.09 2.94 -15.48
CA LYS A 180 -8.76 3.96 -16.31
C LYS A 180 -8.06 5.33 -16.26
N ASN A 181 -7.52 5.71 -15.10
CA ASN A 181 -7.11 7.09 -14.82
C ASN A 181 -5.61 7.35 -14.85
N VAL A 182 -4.77 6.34 -14.66
CA VAL A 182 -3.31 6.47 -14.58
C VAL A 182 -2.68 5.69 -15.72
N LEU A 183 -2.81 6.25 -16.92
CA LEU A 183 -2.34 5.62 -18.16
C LEU A 183 -0.81 5.76 -18.31
N PRO A 184 -0.11 4.86 -19.04
CA PRO A 184 1.31 5.00 -19.34
C PRO A 184 1.64 6.26 -20.15
N THR A 185 2.92 6.66 -20.14
CA THR A 185 3.42 7.72 -21.03
C THR A 185 3.28 7.30 -22.51
N GLY A 186 2.94 8.26 -23.37
CA GLY A 186 2.65 8.03 -24.79
C GLY A 186 1.20 7.63 -25.09
N SER A 187 0.33 7.56 -24.07
CA SER A 187 -1.11 7.34 -24.25
C SER A 187 -1.76 8.49 -25.03
N LYS A 188 -2.69 8.16 -25.94
CA LYS A 188 -3.42 9.16 -26.75
C LYS A 188 -4.44 9.91 -25.89
N VAL A 189 -4.63 11.20 -26.17
CA VAL A 189 -5.66 12.02 -25.54
C VAL A 189 -7.01 11.75 -26.19
N ASP A 190 -7.89 11.01 -25.50
CA ASP A 190 -9.26 10.78 -25.97
C ASP A 190 -10.07 12.07 -25.92
N SER A 191 -10.42 12.62 -27.09
CA SER A 191 -11.11 13.91 -27.21
C SER A 191 -12.64 13.77 -27.08
N LYS A 192 -13.13 13.10 -26.03
CA LYS A 192 -14.59 12.92 -25.81
C LYS A 192 -14.98 12.95 -24.32
N PRO A 193 -15.90 13.83 -23.89
CA PRO A 193 -16.39 13.85 -22.52
C PRO A 193 -17.27 12.63 -22.25
N SER A 194 -16.98 11.91 -21.16
CA SER A 194 -17.67 10.66 -20.81
C SER A 194 -18.88 10.93 -19.90
N GLY A 195 -19.92 11.53 -20.47
CA GLY A 195 -21.22 11.66 -19.81
C GLY A 195 -21.99 10.33 -19.86
N ILE A 196 -21.87 9.51 -18.82
CA ILE A 196 -22.77 8.35 -18.64
C ILE A 196 -24.09 8.88 -18.07
N THR A 197 -25.15 8.75 -18.87
CA THR A 197 -26.53 9.07 -18.47
C THR A 197 -27.23 7.80 -18.02
N ASP A 198 -27.49 7.67 -16.72
CA ASP A 198 -28.30 6.58 -16.19
C ASP A 198 -29.76 6.73 -16.65
N LYS A 199 -30.16 5.89 -17.63
CA LYS A 199 -31.56 5.72 -18.01
C LYS A 199 -32.23 4.73 -17.07
N VAL A 200 -32.87 5.24 -16.01
CA VAL A 200 -33.83 4.47 -15.20
C VAL A 200 -35.22 4.60 -15.83
N GLY A 201 -35.81 3.48 -16.22
CA GLY A 201 -37.21 3.39 -16.63
C GLY A 201 -38.17 3.45 -15.42
N PRO A 202 -39.39 3.99 -15.56
CA PRO A 202 -40.22 4.34 -14.42
C PRO A 202 -40.94 3.13 -13.81
N THR A 203 -41.03 3.11 -12.48
CA THR A 203 -42.06 2.34 -11.76
C THR A 203 -42.82 3.26 -10.79
N HIS A 204 -44.09 2.93 -10.59
CA HIS A 204 -45.13 3.80 -10.02
C HIS A 204 -44.80 4.37 -8.64
N GLY A 205 -45.14 5.64 -8.43
CA GLY A 205 -45.05 6.29 -7.13
C GLY A 205 -46.31 6.14 -6.26
N VAL A 206 -46.15 6.40 -4.96
CA VAL A 206 -47.23 6.78 -4.04
C VAL A 206 -46.73 7.97 -3.21
N SER A 207 -47.62 8.93 -2.96
CA SER A 207 -47.33 10.24 -2.34
C SER A 207 -47.01 10.17 -0.84
N GLY A 208 -46.31 11.18 -0.32
CA GLY A 208 -46.23 11.40 1.14
C GLY A 208 -45.13 12.35 1.64
N ILE A 209 -45.27 13.66 1.41
CA ILE A 209 -44.53 14.69 2.17
C ILE A 209 -45.46 15.16 3.31
N PRO A 210 -44.97 15.30 4.55
CA PRO A 210 -45.00 16.63 5.15
C PRO A 210 -43.64 17.07 5.71
N SER A 211 -43.33 18.34 5.48
CA SER A 211 -42.28 19.08 6.18
C SER A 211 -42.76 19.53 7.56
N ASN A 212 -41.90 19.44 8.58
CA ASN A 212 -41.81 20.40 9.69
C ASN A 212 -40.48 20.16 10.43
N ARG A 213 -39.53 21.09 10.39
CA ARG A 213 -39.44 22.36 11.15
C ARG A 213 -38.71 22.16 12.49
N ALA A 214 -37.49 22.67 12.55
CA ALA A 214 -36.69 22.75 13.77
C ALA A 214 -37.27 23.74 14.80
N PRO A 215 -36.89 23.60 16.07
CA PRO A 215 -36.70 24.74 16.95
C PRO A 215 -35.23 24.85 17.41
N SER A 216 -34.78 26.09 17.52
CA SER A 216 -33.41 26.49 17.86
C SER A 216 -33.34 27.13 19.24
N VAL A 217 -32.38 26.68 20.08
CA VAL A 217 -31.62 27.49 21.06
C VAL A 217 -32.42 28.02 22.28
N PRO A 218 -31.89 27.88 23.52
CA PRO A 218 -31.18 29.01 24.13
C PRO A 218 -29.75 28.72 24.59
N ARG A 219 -28.97 29.81 24.58
CA ARG A 219 -27.63 29.99 25.18
C ARG A 219 -27.79 30.70 26.54
N SER A 220 -26.69 30.77 27.32
CA SER A 220 -26.48 31.50 28.60
C SER A 220 -26.51 30.59 29.83
N SER A 221 -25.67 30.78 30.86
CA SER A 221 -24.55 31.71 31.06
C SER A 221 -23.62 31.23 32.19
N GLU A 222 -22.51 31.95 32.39
CA GLU A 222 -21.40 31.74 33.34
C GLU A 222 -21.80 31.41 34.79
N ILE A 223 -21.09 30.47 35.42
CA ILE A 223 -20.77 30.48 36.87
C ILE A 223 -19.35 29.92 37.08
N SER A 224 -18.47 30.72 37.70
CA SER A 224 -17.37 30.25 38.56
C SER A 224 -17.83 30.45 40.01
N PRO A 225 -17.47 29.58 40.99
CA PRO A 225 -16.13 29.72 41.59
C PRO A 225 -15.49 28.45 42.22
N SER A 226 -14.20 28.59 42.52
CA SER A 226 -13.41 27.99 43.62
C SER A 226 -13.81 26.66 44.29
N GLY A 227 -12.88 25.69 44.23
CA GLY A 227 -12.20 25.18 45.44
C GLY A 227 -12.90 24.12 46.31
N GLY A 228 -12.41 22.87 46.25
CA GLY A 228 -12.72 21.83 47.23
C GLY A 228 -11.89 20.57 47.00
N ARG A 229 -10.90 20.29 47.87
CA ARG A 229 -10.12 19.05 47.81
C ARG A 229 -10.92 17.89 48.42
N GLY A 230 -11.00 16.77 47.71
CA GLY A 230 -11.49 15.49 48.24
C GLY A 230 -10.64 14.36 47.68
N ASP A 231 -9.72 13.84 48.49
CA ASP A 231 -8.74 12.81 48.08
C ASP A 231 -9.35 11.41 48.17
N LEU A 232 -9.25 10.62 47.10
CA LEU A 232 -9.63 9.20 47.08
C LEU A 232 -8.55 8.43 46.30
N ARG A 233 -7.60 7.88 47.06
CA ARG A 233 -6.28 7.45 46.58
C ARG A 233 -6.08 5.95 46.77
N VAL A 234 -6.19 5.16 45.71
CA VAL A 234 -5.74 3.75 45.64
C VAL A 234 -5.35 3.40 44.20
N PRO A 235 -4.19 2.74 43.95
CA PRO A 235 -2.90 2.84 44.62
C PRO A 235 -1.78 3.27 43.66
N THR A 236 -0.75 3.94 44.17
CA THR A 236 0.46 4.26 43.39
C THR A 236 1.41 3.07 43.29
N SER A 237 1.44 2.38 42.15
CA SER A 237 2.66 1.63 41.76
C SER A 237 3.69 2.62 41.22
N SER A 238 4.93 2.52 41.71
CA SER A 238 6.07 3.36 41.34
C SER A 238 6.15 3.68 39.84
N LYS A 239 6.10 4.97 39.48
CA LYS A 239 6.49 5.41 38.14
C LYS A 239 8.00 5.21 37.98
N ALA A 240 8.39 4.10 37.37
CA ALA A 240 9.61 4.08 36.58
C ALA A 240 9.44 5.06 35.40
N ASP A 241 10.50 5.76 35.01
CA ASP A 241 10.50 6.54 33.77
C ASP A 241 10.24 5.60 32.59
N SER A 242 9.05 5.68 32.01
CA SER A 242 8.69 4.92 30.83
C SER A 242 9.46 5.44 29.62
N SER A 243 10.14 4.55 28.90
CA SER A 243 10.77 4.91 27.63
C SER A 243 9.72 5.37 26.61
N PHE A 244 10.13 6.19 25.64
CA PHE A 244 9.27 6.64 24.55
C PHE A 244 8.58 5.46 23.83
N GLU A 245 9.30 4.35 23.62
CA GLU A 245 8.75 3.11 23.06
C GLU A 245 7.61 2.53 23.91
N ALA A 246 7.74 2.55 25.24
CA ALA A 246 6.72 2.05 26.16
C ALA A 246 5.48 2.96 26.18
N GLU A 247 5.64 4.28 26.22
CA GLU A 247 4.53 5.24 26.15
C GLU A 247 3.75 5.11 24.83
N PHE A 248 4.48 5.00 23.72
CA PHE A 248 3.93 4.87 22.37
C PHE A 248 3.14 3.56 22.22
N LEU A 249 3.67 2.44 22.71
CA LEU A 249 2.97 1.15 22.74
C LEU A 249 1.72 1.19 23.64
N GLN A 250 1.84 1.79 24.84
CA GLN A 250 0.72 1.91 25.77
C GLN A 250 -0.42 2.75 25.19
N ALA A 251 -0.11 3.87 24.52
CA ALA A 251 -1.09 4.71 23.86
C ALA A 251 -1.82 3.96 22.73
N HIS A 252 -1.09 3.23 21.87
CA HIS A 252 -1.69 2.35 20.86
C HIS A 252 -2.64 1.34 21.49
N ASN A 253 -2.19 0.62 22.52
CA ASN A 253 -2.97 -0.45 23.12
C ASN A 253 -4.18 0.07 23.91
N ALA A 254 -4.13 1.29 24.44
CA ALA A 254 -5.29 1.97 25.02
C ALA A 254 -6.37 2.27 23.95
N TYR A 255 -6.00 2.86 22.82
CA TYR A 255 -6.94 3.14 21.73
C TYR A 255 -7.46 1.87 21.06
N ARG A 256 -6.61 0.89 20.80
CA ARG A 256 -7.02 -0.40 20.23
C ARG A 256 -8.04 -1.11 21.12
N LYS A 257 -7.83 -1.11 22.45
CA LYS A 257 -8.82 -1.60 23.41
C LYS A 257 -10.15 -0.86 23.32
N HIS A 258 -10.14 0.46 23.13
CA HIS A 258 -11.36 1.27 22.95
C HIS A 258 -12.12 0.93 21.66
N HIS A 259 -11.44 0.37 20.65
CA HIS A 259 -11.98 -0.05 19.36
C HIS A 259 -12.15 -1.57 19.22
N GLY A 260 -12.06 -2.35 20.30
CA GLY A 260 -12.22 -3.81 20.23
C GLY A 260 -11.08 -4.56 19.50
N ALA A 261 -9.97 -3.88 19.22
CA ALA A 261 -8.81 -4.44 18.53
C ALA A 261 -7.80 -5.08 19.52
N PRO A 262 -7.19 -6.24 19.18
CA PRO A 262 -6.16 -6.86 20.00
C PRO A 262 -4.94 -5.94 20.21
N PRO A 263 -4.26 -6.01 21.37
CA PRO A 263 -3.06 -5.21 21.62
C PRO A 263 -1.92 -5.61 20.67
N LEU A 264 -1.06 -4.63 20.36
CA LEU A 264 0.19 -4.81 19.63
C LEU A 264 1.32 -5.23 20.58
N THR A 265 2.30 -5.94 20.04
CA THR A 265 3.61 -6.21 20.66
C THR A 265 4.71 -5.43 19.94
N VAL A 266 5.86 -5.20 20.60
CA VAL A 266 7.00 -4.53 19.95
C VAL A 266 7.83 -5.52 19.13
N ASN A 267 8.12 -5.16 17.89
CA ASN A 267 9.11 -5.83 17.05
C ASN A 267 10.37 -4.97 16.95
N LYS A 268 11.51 -5.50 17.44
CA LYS A 268 12.78 -4.77 17.47
C LYS A 268 13.44 -4.53 16.11
N ASN A 269 13.11 -5.31 15.09
CA ASN A 269 13.55 -5.05 13.72
C ASN A 269 12.75 -3.91 13.09
N LEU A 270 11.43 -3.86 13.30
CA LEU A 270 10.60 -2.71 12.91
C LEU A 270 11.05 -1.44 13.65
N SER A 271 11.36 -1.52 14.95
CA SER A 271 11.90 -0.35 15.70
C SER A 271 13.24 0.11 15.14
N ARG A 272 14.14 -0.81 14.76
CA ARG A 272 15.41 -0.43 14.11
C ARG A 272 15.18 0.30 12.79
N SER A 273 14.34 -0.25 11.91
CA SER A 273 14.03 0.36 10.61
C SER A 273 13.31 1.71 10.76
N SER A 274 12.34 1.81 11.68
CA SER A 274 11.68 3.07 12.03
C SER A 274 12.67 4.12 12.56
N GLN A 275 13.66 3.70 13.35
CA GLN A 275 14.69 4.57 13.93
C GLN A 275 15.72 5.05 12.90
N GLU A 276 16.10 4.20 11.95
CA GLU A 276 16.92 4.57 10.79
C GLU A 276 16.15 5.54 9.89
N TRP A 277 14.86 5.29 9.64
CA TRP A 277 14.03 6.19 8.84
C TRP A 277 13.81 7.54 9.49
N ALA A 278 13.50 7.60 10.80
CA ALA A 278 13.37 8.86 11.52
C ALA A 278 14.64 9.73 11.43
N LYS A 279 15.83 9.10 11.54
CA LYS A 279 17.12 9.80 11.36
C LYS A 279 17.30 10.31 9.92
N HIS A 280 16.89 9.54 8.92
CA HIS A 280 16.91 9.98 7.53
C HIS A 280 15.97 11.16 7.28
N LEU A 281 14.73 11.12 7.79
CA LEU A 281 13.79 12.24 7.67
C LEU A 281 14.33 13.52 8.32
N LEU A 282 14.98 13.41 9.49
CA LEU A 282 15.65 14.53 10.15
C LEU A 282 16.83 15.08 9.32
N SER A 283 17.62 14.23 8.67
CA SER A 283 18.76 14.69 7.86
C SER A 283 18.32 15.41 6.58
N ILE A 284 17.25 14.95 5.91
CA ILE A 284 16.73 15.56 4.69
C ILE A 284 15.66 16.65 4.93
N ARG A 285 15.24 16.88 6.18
CA ARG A 285 14.19 17.84 6.57
C ARG A 285 12.89 17.71 5.77
N THR A 286 12.52 16.50 5.36
CA THR A 286 11.37 16.22 4.48
C THR A 286 10.54 15.10 5.07
N LEU A 287 9.23 15.30 5.25
CA LEU A 287 8.31 14.25 5.65
C LEU A 287 7.94 13.40 4.42
N LYS A 288 8.24 12.10 4.48
CA LYS A 288 7.90 11.13 3.44
C LYS A 288 7.89 9.70 4.00
N HIS A 289 7.17 8.79 3.35
CA HIS A 289 7.15 7.38 3.72
C HIS A 289 8.43 6.64 3.33
N SER A 290 8.77 5.59 4.09
CA SER A 290 9.89 4.72 3.79
C SER A 290 9.60 3.80 2.60
N ASN A 291 10.65 3.25 2.00
CA ASN A 291 10.52 2.31 0.88
C ASN A 291 10.11 0.89 1.29
N GLY A 292 9.87 0.62 2.59
CA GLY A 292 9.47 -0.71 3.08
C GLY A 292 8.03 -1.13 2.71
N ASP A 293 7.71 -2.39 3.01
CA ASP A 293 6.39 -3.02 2.77
C ASP A 293 5.56 -3.17 4.07
N HIS A 294 5.98 -2.48 5.14
CA HIS A 294 5.25 -2.39 6.40
C HIS A 294 4.18 -1.29 6.31
N GLY A 295 3.14 -1.38 7.14
CA GLY A 295 2.29 -0.21 7.37
C GLY A 295 3.13 0.85 8.06
N GLU A 296 2.87 2.14 7.82
CA GLU A 296 3.69 3.21 8.37
C GLU A 296 2.90 4.48 8.66
N ASN A 297 3.10 5.04 9.84
CA ASN A 297 2.69 6.39 10.20
C ASN A 297 3.94 7.24 10.44
N VAL A 298 3.93 8.47 9.95
CA VAL A 298 5.01 9.45 10.16
C VAL A 298 4.43 10.67 10.88
N TYR A 299 5.20 11.24 11.80
CA TYR A 299 4.85 12.44 12.54
C TYR A 299 6.02 13.42 12.49
N TYR A 300 5.70 14.70 12.39
CA TYR A 300 6.64 15.81 12.42
C TYR A 300 6.16 16.86 13.42
N ALA A 301 7.08 17.40 14.21
CA ALA A 301 6.85 18.60 15.00
C ALA A 301 8.09 19.50 14.98
N TRP A 302 7.85 20.80 15.06
CA TRP A 302 8.86 21.82 15.26
C TRP A 302 8.49 22.68 16.47
N SER A 303 9.49 23.04 17.27
CA SER A 303 9.36 23.90 18.45
C SER A 303 10.59 24.80 18.58
N SER A 304 10.39 26.05 19.01
CA SER A 304 11.45 26.98 19.41
C SER A 304 11.85 26.86 20.88
N ALA A 305 11.12 26.05 21.65
CA ALA A 305 11.42 25.69 23.04
C ALA A 305 11.74 24.20 23.15
N ASP A 306 12.63 23.83 24.07
CA ASP A 306 13.00 22.43 24.35
C ASP A 306 11.83 21.68 24.99
N LYS A 307 10.89 21.24 24.15
CA LYS A 307 9.73 20.44 24.54
C LYS A 307 9.92 19.01 24.06
N LYS A 308 10.33 18.14 24.98
CA LYS A 308 10.45 16.70 24.77
C LYS A 308 9.08 16.09 24.42
N LEU A 309 8.92 15.67 23.17
CA LEU A 309 7.74 14.95 22.69
C LEU A 309 7.63 13.57 23.35
N THR A 310 6.49 13.27 23.94
CA THR A 310 6.20 11.93 24.53
C THR A 310 5.72 10.94 23.47
N GLY A 311 5.89 9.64 23.75
CA GLY A 311 5.37 8.58 22.87
C GLY A 311 3.84 8.62 22.76
N ARG A 312 3.20 9.12 23.82
CA ARG A 312 1.75 9.30 23.90
C ARG A 312 1.25 10.44 23.00
N GLU A 313 1.87 11.62 23.04
CA GLU A 313 1.46 12.78 22.22
C GLU A 313 1.48 12.47 20.71
N ALA A 314 2.48 11.73 20.23
CA ALA A 314 2.57 11.33 18.82
C ALA A 314 1.38 10.45 18.39
N VAL A 315 0.98 9.49 19.24
CA VAL A 315 -0.15 8.58 18.98
C VAL A 315 -1.50 9.29 19.15
N GLU A 316 -1.62 10.21 20.12
CA GLU A 316 -2.77 11.10 20.26
C GLU A 316 -2.98 11.97 19.01
N GLY A 317 -1.89 12.48 18.42
CA GLY A 317 -1.91 13.19 17.14
C GLY A 317 -2.52 12.36 16.01
N TRP A 318 -2.02 11.14 15.79
CA TRP A 318 -2.55 10.21 14.78
C TRP A 318 -3.98 9.75 15.05
N TYR A 319 -4.31 9.42 16.30
CA TYR A 319 -5.65 8.98 16.67
C TYR A 319 -6.70 10.08 16.51
N SER A 320 -6.31 11.36 16.65
CA SER A 320 -7.23 12.52 16.53
C SER A 320 -7.98 12.60 15.19
N GLU A 321 -7.49 11.91 14.15
CA GLU A 321 -8.15 11.78 12.85
C GLU A 321 -9.46 10.97 12.90
N ILE A 322 -9.76 10.25 13.99
CA ILE A 322 -11.06 9.56 14.19
C ILE A 322 -12.26 10.49 13.96
N LYS A 323 -12.13 11.78 14.29
CA LYS A 323 -13.17 12.80 14.11
C LYS A 323 -13.53 13.03 12.64
N ASP A 324 -12.60 12.70 11.73
CA ASP A 324 -12.70 12.87 10.29
C ASP A 324 -13.10 11.54 9.60
N TYR A 325 -13.26 10.44 10.37
CA TYR A 325 -13.57 9.10 9.86
C TYR A 325 -15.06 8.75 9.89
N ASN A 326 -15.61 8.34 8.74
CA ASN A 326 -17.01 7.96 8.62
C ASN A 326 -17.21 6.43 8.71
N PHE A 327 -17.57 5.93 9.90
CA PHE A 327 -17.86 4.51 10.13
C PHE A 327 -19.06 3.97 9.31
N SER A 328 -19.94 4.82 8.78
CA SER A 328 -21.03 4.42 7.87
C SER A 328 -20.61 4.40 6.39
N ARG A 329 -19.45 4.96 6.07
CA ARG A 329 -18.80 4.91 4.75
C ARG A 329 -17.30 4.58 4.92
N PRO A 330 -16.98 3.42 5.52
CA PRO A 330 -15.61 3.07 5.86
C PRO A 330 -14.75 2.87 4.61
N GLY A 331 -13.51 3.36 4.68
CA GLY A 331 -12.55 3.29 3.58
C GLY A 331 -11.28 4.08 3.92
N PHE A 332 -10.28 4.03 3.05
CA PHE A 332 -9.10 4.89 3.19
C PHE A 332 -9.43 6.32 2.81
N THR A 333 -8.94 7.28 3.61
CA THR A 333 -8.78 8.68 3.19
C THR A 333 -7.42 9.17 3.66
N SER A 334 -6.83 10.13 2.95
CA SER A 334 -5.56 10.74 3.35
C SER A 334 -5.65 11.54 4.67
N LYS A 335 -6.87 11.84 5.14
CA LYS A 335 -7.15 12.53 6.41
C LYS A 335 -7.25 11.58 7.61
N THR A 336 -7.41 10.27 7.38
CA THR A 336 -7.74 9.28 8.40
C THR A 336 -6.77 8.09 8.45
N GLY A 337 -5.80 8.05 7.54
CA GLY A 337 -4.87 6.93 7.39
C GLY A 337 -4.06 6.61 8.65
N HIS A 338 -3.70 7.62 9.45
CA HIS A 338 -2.93 7.38 10.66
C HIS A 338 -3.82 6.76 11.75
N PHE A 339 -5.04 7.30 11.96
CA PHE A 339 -6.03 6.71 12.86
C PHE A 339 -6.35 5.26 12.47
N THR A 340 -6.67 5.01 11.20
CA THR A 340 -7.09 3.68 10.76
C THR A 340 -5.97 2.65 10.92
N GLN A 341 -4.70 3.04 10.75
CA GLN A 341 -3.56 2.19 11.06
C GLN A 341 -3.38 1.94 12.57
N VAL A 342 -3.54 2.96 13.43
CA VAL A 342 -3.43 2.81 14.90
C VAL A 342 -4.42 1.76 15.41
N VAL A 343 -5.68 1.80 14.96
CA VAL A 343 -6.73 0.89 15.44
C VAL A 343 -6.87 -0.42 14.63
N TRP A 344 -6.11 -0.61 13.55
CA TRP A 344 -6.27 -1.73 12.60
C TRP A 344 -6.23 -3.11 13.28
N LYS A 345 -7.38 -3.77 13.40
CA LYS A 345 -7.56 -5.02 14.17
C LYS A 345 -6.58 -6.15 13.82
N ASP A 346 -6.25 -6.30 12.54
CA ASP A 346 -5.40 -7.37 12.02
C ASP A 346 -3.90 -7.12 12.20
N THR A 347 -3.46 -5.88 12.45
CA THR A 347 -2.07 -5.58 12.81
C THR A 347 -1.74 -6.18 14.18
N LYS A 348 -0.53 -6.74 14.34
CA LYS A 348 -0.09 -7.48 15.55
C LYS A 348 1.17 -6.90 16.18
N GLU A 349 2.08 -6.37 15.37
CA GLU A 349 3.41 -5.93 15.77
C GLU A 349 3.64 -4.47 15.39
N LEU A 350 4.39 -3.77 16.24
CA LEU A 350 4.72 -2.35 16.17
C LEU A 350 6.22 -2.14 16.31
N GLY A 351 6.80 -1.32 15.45
CA GLY A 351 8.11 -0.70 15.65
C GLY A 351 7.97 0.81 15.76
N VAL A 352 8.88 1.44 16.47
CA VAL A 352 8.93 2.90 16.58
C VAL A 352 10.36 3.43 16.60
N GLY A 353 10.56 4.60 16.00
CA GLY A 353 11.79 5.36 16.05
C GLY A 353 11.52 6.85 16.21
N LEU A 354 12.41 7.55 16.92
CA LEU A 354 12.37 9.00 17.11
C LEU A 354 13.72 9.60 16.77
N ALA A 355 13.75 10.71 16.02
CA ALA A 355 14.95 11.49 15.79
C ALA A 355 14.65 12.97 16.02
N THR A 356 15.55 13.66 16.73
CA THR A 356 15.43 15.09 17.01
C THR A 356 16.77 15.79 16.98
N ASP A 357 16.78 17.08 16.63
CA ASP A 357 17.93 17.99 16.77
C ASP A 357 17.75 19.03 17.89
N GLY A 358 16.72 18.84 18.74
CA GLY A 358 16.31 19.77 19.80
C GLY A 358 15.15 20.67 19.39
N ASN A 359 15.09 21.11 18.13
CA ASN A 359 14.01 21.99 17.62
C ASN A 359 13.04 21.25 16.70
N THR A 360 13.54 20.28 15.93
CA THR A 360 12.80 19.49 14.94
C THR A 360 12.74 18.04 15.40
N THR A 361 11.56 17.45 15.43
CA THR A 361 11.37 16.04 15.83
C THR A 361 10.59 15.29 14.77
N PHE A 362 11.11 14.13 14.35
CA PHE A 362 10.42 13.14 13.54
C PHE A 362 10.16 11.88 14.35
N VAL A 363 8.95 11.32 14.24
CA VAL A 363 8.60 10.01 14.78
C VAL A 363 8.07 9.14 13.63
N VAL A 364 8.52 7.89 13.58
CA VAL A 364 8.10 6.89 12.61
C VAL A 364 7.57 5.70 13.39
N GLY A 365 6.36 5.25 13.08
CA GLY A 365 5.77 4.00 13.58
C GLY A 365 5.53 3.04 12.42
N GLN A 366 6.07 1.83 12.49
CA GLN A 366 5.89 0.79 11.48
C GLN A 366 5.10 -0.40 12.02
N TYR A 367 4.26 -1.01 11.16
CA TYR A 367 3.19 -1.91 11.56
C TYR A 367 3.22 -3.21 10.74
N LEU A 368 3.07 -4.35 11.41
CA LEU A 368 3.03 -5.67 10.78
C LEU A 368 1.90 -6.56 11.36
N PRO A 369 1.06 -7.21 10.55
CA PRO A 369 0.79 -6.90 9.15
C PRO A 369 0.37 -5.44 8.94
N ALA A 370 0.65 -4.91 7.74
CA ALA A 370 0.27 -3.56 7.35
C ALA A 370 -1.24 -3.34 7.44
N GLY A 371 -1.63 -2.15 7.92
CA GLY A 371 -3.01 -1.68 7.87
C GLY A 371 -3.32 -0.95 6.56
N ASN A 372 -4.45 -0.22 6.56
CA ASN A 372 -4.89 0.64 5.44
C ASN A 372 -5.06 -0.07 4.07
N ILE A 373 -5.18 -1.39 4.08
CA ILE A 373 -5.43 -2.20 2.89
C ILE A 373 -6.78 -1.79 2.30
N SER A 374 -6.78 -1.12 1.15
CA SER A 374 -7.96 -0.48 0.54
C SER A 374 -8.90 -1.44 -0.20
N ASN A 375 -8.79 -2.74 0.07
CA ASN A 375 -9.69 -3.75 -0.48
C ASN A 375 -11.08 -3.63 0.19
N ALA A 376 -12.15 -3.79 -0.57
CA ALA A 376 -13.52 -3.70 -0.05
C ALA A 376 -13.76 -4.64 1.16
N GLY A 377 -14.41 -4.13 2.21
CA GLY A 377 -14.65 -4.88 3.45
C GLY A 377 -13.47 -4.93 4.42
N TYR A 378 -12.31 -4.34 4.12
CA TYR A 378 -11.15 -4.35 5.04
C TYR A 378 -11.20 -3.25 6.10
N PHE A 379 -11.74 -2.07 5.77
CA PHE A 379 -11.87 -0.98 6.73
C PHE A 379 -13.00 -1.27 7.73
N GLU A 380 -14.13 -1.76 7.23
CA GLU A 380 -15.28 -2.29 7.95
C GLU A 380 -14.88 -3.28 9.07
N ARG A 381 -13.97 -4.22 8.77
CA ARG A 381 -13.57 -5.28 9.71
C ARG A 381 -12.45 -4.86 10.66
N ASN A 382 -11.62 -3.90 10.27
CA ASN A 382 -10.40 -3.51 10.99
C ASN A 382 -10.51 -2.21 11.77
N VAL A 383 -11.42 -1.32 11.38
CA VAL A 383 -11.62 0.02 11.95
C VAL A 383 -13.01 0.08 12.56
N LEU A 384 -13.17 -0.65 13.67
CA LEU A 384 -14.45 -0.77 14.36
C LEU A 384 -14.81 0.55 15.09
N PRO A 385 -16.10 0.85 15.33
CA PRO A 385 -16.50 2.00 16.13
C PRO A 385 -15.97 1.98 17.58
N ALA A 386 -15.83 3.15 18.18
CA ALA A 386 -15.54 3.31 19.60
C ALA A 386 -16.55 2.56 20.48
N GLY A 387 -16.08 1.89 21.53
CA GLY A 387 -16.91 1.07 22.42
C GLY A 387 -17.18 -0.36 21.92
N SER A 388 -16.64 -0.74 20.75
CA SER A 388 -16.72 -2.12 20.26
C SER A 388 -16.09 -3.10 21.26
N LYS A 389 -16.82 -4.15 21.63
CA LYS A 389 -16.34 -5.15 22.59
C LYS A 389 -15.23 -6.01 21.97
N VAL A 390 -14.21 -6.32 22.77
CA VAL A 390 -13.19 -7.31 22.39
C VAL A 390 -13.82 -8.70 22.48
N ASP A 391 -14.25 -9.25 21.34
CA ASP A 391 -14.74 -10.62 21.30
C ASP A 391 -13.57 -11.61 21.18
N PHE A 392 -13.14 -12.13 22.33
CA PHE A 392 -12.08 -13.13 22.41
C PHE A 392 -12.47 -14.51 21.85
N LYS A 393 -13.73 -14.74 21.45
CA LYS A 393 -14.17 -16.06 20.94
C LYS A 393 -13.77 -16.35 19.48
N SER A 394 -13.24 -15.37 18.74
CA SER A 394 -12.82 -15.56 17.34
C SER A 394 -11.30 -15.54 17.12
N THR A 395 -10.50 -15.79 18.15
CA THR A 395 -9.04 -15.98 18.02
C THR A 395 -8.67 -17.35 18.59
N PRO A 396 -8.05 -18.27 17.83
CA PRO A 396 -7.49 -19.48 18.41
C PRO A 396 -6.41 -19.10 19.44
N SER A 397 -6.54 -19.53 20.69
CA SER A 397 -5.52 -19.27 21.71
C SER A 397 -4.19 -19.92 21.32
N ALA A 398 -3.09 -19.27 21.68
CA ALA A 398 -1.73 -19.78 21.50
C ALA A 398 -1.41 -21.03 22.34
N ASP A 399 -2.26 -21.39 23.30
CA ASP A 399 -1.99 -22.43 24.31
C ASP A 399 -2.19 -23.89 23.85
N ARG A 400 -2.33 -24.17 22.55
CA ARG A 400 -2.43 -25.55 22.01
C ARG A 400 -1.31 -25.99 21.07
N VAL A 401 -0.18 -25.26 21.07
CA VAL A 401 1.05 -25.71 20.38
C VAL A 401 1.83 -26.76 21.21
N GLY A 402 1.58 -26.87 22.53
CA GLY A 402 2.39 -27.69 23.45
C GLY A 402 1.95 -29.14 23.70
N GLN A 403 0.79 -29.61 23.22
CA GLN A 403 0.22 -30.92 23.64
C GLN A 403 -0.27 -31.84 22.49
N ALA A 404 0.25 -31.65 21.27
CA ALA A 404 -0.05 -32.53 20.12
C ALA A 404 1.15 -33.39 19.66
N LEU A 405 2.12 -33.65 20.55
CA LEU A 405 3.34 -34.42 20.26
C LEU A 405 3.46 -35.76 21.00
N ALA A 406 2.43 -36.19 21.74
CA ALA A 406 2.48 -37.38 22.61
C ALA A 406 1.52 -38.53 22.21
N ALA A 407 0.71 -38.36 21.16
CA ALA A 407 -0.30 -39.34 20.75
C ALA A 407 -0.19 -39.68 19.27
N LEU A 408 0.76 -40.57 18.92
CA LEU A 408 0.74 -41.47 17.76
C LEU A 408 1.98 -42.39 17.81
N SER A 409 1.91 -43.42 18.65
CA SER A 409 2.92 -44.50 18.70
C SER A 409 2.24 -45.82 19.08
N ILE A 410 2.70 -46.94 18.48
CA ILE A 410 2.28 -48.34 18.73
C ILE A 410 0.87 -48.68 18.16
N LYS A 411 0.57 -49.76 17.40
CA LYS A 411 1.17 -51.06 17.00
C LYS A 411 0.92 -51.30 15.48
N SER A 412 1.83 -51.81 14.64
CA SER A 412 2.43 -53.17 14.52
C SER A 412 1.61 -54.20 13.71
N ASN A 413 2.18 -54.71 12.61
CA ASN A 413 2.30 -56.12 12.14
C ASN A 413 2.58 -56.14 10.61
N GLN A 414 3.78 -56.49 10.13
CA GLN A 414 4.36 -57.84 9.87
C GLN A 414 4.00 -58.48 8.50
N MET A 415 4.93 -58.36 7.53
CA MET A 415 5.52 -59.41 6.65
C MET A 415 4.62 -60.31 5.75
N PRO A 416 5.13 -60.98 4.67
CA PRO A 416 6.52 -61.32 4.37
C PRO A 416 7.03 -61.04 2.92
N SER A 417 8.27 -61.48 2.70
CA SER A 417 9.18 -61.33 1.55
C SER A 417 9.02 -62.33 0.40
N SER A 418 9.59 -61.99 -0.77
CA SER A 418 10.07 -62.98 -1.77
C SER A 418 11.37 -62.50 -2.45
N HIS A 419 12.30 -63.44 -2.70
CA HIS A 419 13.66 -63.18 -3.21
C HIS A 419 13.76 -62.96 -4.73
N SER A 420 14.83 -62.29 -5.19
CA SER A 420 15.71 -62.81 -6.26
C SER A 420 17.10 -62.13 -6.21
N SER A 421 18.11 -62.80 -6.77
CA SER A 421 19.56 -62.57 -6.61
C SER A 421 20.20 -61.60 -7.64
N GLY A 422 21.46 -61.21 -7.39
CA GLY A 422 22.25 -60.22 -8.17
C GLY A 422 22.81 -60.74 -9.52
N PRO A 423 23.98 -60.26 -10.04
CA PRO A 423 25.15 -59.76 -9.30
C PRO A 423 25.69 -58.37 -9.73
N ALA A 424 26.67 -57.85 -8.97
CA ALA A 424 27.56 -56.77 -9.39
C ALA A 424 28.79 -57.32 -10.15
N PRO A 425 29.58 -56.46 -10.84
CA PRO A 425 30.82 -56.05 -10.18
C PRO A 425 31.17 -54.56 -10.29
N SER A 426 32.17 -54.18 -9.49
CA SER A 426 32.68 -52.84 -9.25
C SER A 426 33.18 -52.06 -10.47
N LYS A 427 32.89 -50.76 -10.49
CA LYS A 427 33.90 -49.72 -10.77
C LYS A 427 33.79 -48.59 -9.74
N SER A 428 34.91 -48.20 -9.16
CA SER A 428 35.05 -46.99 -8.37
C SER A 428 34.89 -45.78 -9.27
N GLN A 429 33.88 -44.95 -9.02
CA GLN A 429 33.82 -43.58 -9.54
C GLN A 429 33.48 -42.59 -8.44
N SER A 430 34.20 -41.47 -8.52
CA SER A 430 34.08 -40.24 -7.74
C SER A 430 32.73 -39.54 -8.02
N PRO A 431 32.35 -38.48 -7.27
CA PRO A 431 30.94 -38.20 -6.98
C PRO A 431 30.10 -37.85 -8.21
N LEU A 432 28.83 -38.28 -8.18
CA LEU A 432 27.85 -38.06 -9.24
C LEU A 432 27.75 -36.58 -9.64
N SER A 433 27.63 -36.36 -10.95
CA SER A 433 27.58 -35.04 -11.56
C SER A 433 26.26 -34.32 -11.32
N SER A 434 26.35 -33.00 -11.19
CA SER A 434 25.25 -32.03 -11.04
C SER A 434 24.21 -32.03 -12.17
N SER A 435 24.44 -32.76 -13.26
CA SER A 435 23.48 -32.99 -14.34
C SER A 435 22.22 -33.74 -13.87
N SER A 436 22.39 -34.78 -13.06
CA SER A 436 21.31 -35.72 -12.69
C SER A 436 20.25 -35.08 -11.77
N GLU A 437 20.68 -34.35 -10.74
CA GLU A 437 19.76 -33.64 -9.83
C GLU A 437 18.98 -32.52 -10.54
N GLY A 438 19.61 -31.83 -11.50
CA GLY A 438 18.97 -30.81 -12.33
C GLY A 438 17.86 -31.38 -13.21
N GLU A 439 18.08 -32.56 -13.81
CA GLU A 439 17.07 -33.29 -14.59
C GLU A 439 15.90 -33.75 -13.72
N ILE A 440 16.17 -34.35 -12.55
CA ILE A 440 15.13 -34.78 -11.60
C ILE A 440 14.27 -33.60 -11.16
N LEU A 441 14.88 -32.46 -10.80
CA LEU A 441 14.14 -31.25 -10.42
C LEU A 441 13.34 -30.68 -11.59
N SER A 442 13.87 -30.70 -12.81
CA SER A 442 13.16 -30.24 -14.01
C SER A 442 11.92 -31.10 -14.29
N GLN A 443 12.07 -32.43 -14.28
CA GLN A 443 10.96 -33.39 -14.44
C GLN A 443 9.91 -33.23 -13.35
N PHE A 444 10.33 -33.05 -12.08
CA PHE A 444 9.42 -32.79 -10.97
C PHE A 444 8.60 -31.51 -11.17
N ARG A 445 9.26 -30.40 -11.56
CA ARG A 445 8.60 -29.11 -11.83
C ARG A 445 7.56 -29.22 -12.94
N GLN A 446 7.91 -29.89 -14.04
CA GLN A 446 7.01 -30.10 -15.17
C GLN A 446 5.82 -31.00 -14.78
N SER A 447 6.07 -32.14 -14.13
CA SER A 447 5.02 -33.04 -13.64
C SER A 447 4.07 -32.36 -12.66
N LEU A 448 4.58 -31.47 -11.78
CA LEU A 448 3.73 -30.72 -10.85
C LEU A 448 2.89 -29.68 -11.61
N LEU A 449 3.49 -28.92 -12.53
CA LEU A 449 2.79 -27.93 -13.36
C LEU A 449 1.64 -28.56 -14.14
N GLU A 450 1.88 -29.68 -14.80
CA GLU A 450 0.88 -30.41 -15.59
C GLU A 450 -0.29 -30.87 -14.73
N ALA A 451 0.00 -31.53 -13.60
CA ALA A 451 -1.03 -32.01 -12.68
C ALA A 451 -1.86 -30.85 -12.07
N GLN A 452 -1.22 -29.72 -11.72
CA GLN A 452 -1.95 -28.52 -11.29
C GLN A 452 -2.85 -27.99 -12.41
N ASN A 453 -2.35 -27.95 -13.66
CA ASN A 453 -3.08 -27.43 -14.81
C ASN A 453 -4.29 -28.30 -15.20
N ASP A 454 -4.20 -29.62 -15.04
CA ASP A 454 -5.35 -30.51 -15.25
C ASP A 454 -6.44 -30.33 -14.20
N TYR A 455 -6.10 -30.07 -12.93
CA TYR A 455 -7.08 -29.67 -11.93
C TYR A 455 -7.66 -28.28 -12.21
N ARG A 456 -6.83 -27.30 -12.57
CA ARG A 456 -7.30 -25.95 -12.94
C ARG A 456 -8.30 -25.98 -14.09
N ARG A 457 -8.05 -26.81 -15.11
CA ARG A 457 -8.95 -27.03 -16.25
C ARG A 457 -10.32 -27.54 -15.81
N GLN A 458 -10.38 -28.50 -14.88
CA GLN A 458 -11.64 -29.01 -14.31
C GLN A 458 -12.46 -27.92 -13.61
N HIS A 459 -11.79 -26.91 -13.04
CA HIS A 459 -12.37 -25.80 -12.28
C HIS A 459 -12.52 -24.49 -13.09
N GLY A 460 -12.41 -24.53 -14.43
CA GLY A 460 -12.59 -23.36 -15.29
C GLY A 460 -11.47 -22.30 -15.20
N SER A 461 -10.34 -22.66 -14.58
CA SER A 461 -9.17 -21.80 -14.39
C SER A 461 -8.16 -21.98 -15.53
N ARG A 462 -7.57 -20.87 -15.99
CA ARG A 462 -6.53 -20.87 -17.04
C ARG A 462 -5.28 -21.65 -16.57
N PRO A 463 -4.56 -22.35 -17.46
CA PRO A 463 -3.32 -23.01 -17.08
C PRO A 463 -2.28 -22.00 -16.58
N LEU A 464 -1.53 -22.41 -15.56
CA LEU A 464 -0.34 -21.75 -15.05
C LEU A 464 0.81 -21.93 -16.03
N SER A 465 1.72 -20.96 -16.01
CA SER A 465 3.03 -21.02 -16.64
C SER A 465 4.13 -21.16 -15.57
N LEU A 466 5.16 -21.95 -15.86
CA LEU A 466 6.31 -22.08 -14.95
C LEU A 466 7.17 -20.82 -15.04
N CYS A 467 7.37 -20.12 -13.92
CA CYS A 467 8.20 -18.94 -13.84
C CYS A 467 9.59 -19.31 -13.30
N PRO A 468 10.69 -19.11 -14.04
CA PRO A 468 12.04 -19.44 -13.57
C PRO A 468 12.46 -18.67 -12.31
N ILE A 469 12.06 -17.40 -12.19
CA ILE A 469 12.38 -16.54 -11.04
C ILE A 469 11.70 -17.10 -9.78
N LEU A 470 10.38 -17.28 -9.81
CA LEU A 470 9.63 -17.88 -8.71
C LEU A 470 10.14 -19.31 -8.39
N SER A 471 10.56 -20.07 -9.40
CA SER A 471 11.09 -21.43 -9.21
C SER A 471 12.43 -21.45 -8.49
N LYS A 472 13.28 -20.45 -8.71
CA LYS A 472 14.49 -20.25 -7.91
C LYS A 472 14.12 -19.86 -6.47
N GLU A 473 13.23 -18.89 -6.30
CA GLU A 473 12.82 -18.42 -4.96
C GLU A 473 12.14 -19.50 -4.12
N ALA A 474 11.35 -20.37 -4.75
CA ALA A 474 10.71 -21.53 -4.11
C ALA A 474 11.73 -22.64 -3.80
N GLN A 475 12.76 -22.82 -4.64
CA GLN A 475 13.86 -23.76 -4.37
C GLN A 475 14.71 -23.31 -3.18
N ASP A 476 15.11 -22.04 -3.16
CA ASP A 476 15.84 -21.42 -2.06
C ASP A 476 15.03 -21.52 -0.75
N TRP A 477 13.70 -21.34 -0.82
CA TRP A 477 12.83 -21.50 0.34
C TRP A 477 12.69 -22.95 0.80
N ALA A 478 12.49 -23.91 -0.11
CA ALA A 478 12.42 -25.33 0.23
C ALA A 478 13.70 -25.79 0.94
N ALA A 479 14.88 -25.35 0.46
CA ALA A 479 16.17 -25.62 1.11
C ALA A 479 16.27 -25.00 2.51
N HIS A 480 15.76 -23.78 2.71
CA HIS A 480 15.68 -23.15 4.04
C HIS A 480 14.72 -23.89 4.99
N LEU A 481 13.57 -24.37 4.52
CA LEU A 481 12.63 -25.15 5.33
C LEU A 481 13.22 -26.50 5.76
N ILE A 482 14.09 -27.10 4.94
CA ILE A 482 14.90 -28.27 5.32
C ILE A 482 15.91 -27.88 6.41
N SER A 483 16.69 -26.81 6.23
CA SER A 483 17.77 -26.45 7.17
C SER A 483 17.27 -26.05 8.57
N ILE A 484 16.10 -25.43 8.67
CA ILE A 484 15.44 -25.13 9.96
C ILE A 484 14.56 -26.28 10.49
N ASN A 485 14.42 -27.37 9.73
CA ASN A 485 13.56 -28.52 10.01
C ASN A 485 12.07 -28.18 10.30
N ALA A 486 11.53 -27.10 9.75
CA ALA A 486 10.16 -26.63 10.02
C ALA A 486 9.44 -26.19 8.74
N LEU A 487 8.10 -26.31 8.73
CA LEU A 487 7.26 -25.71 7.69
C LEU A 487 6.71 -24.37 8.20
N LYS A 488 6.98 -23.30 7.46
CA LYS A 488 6.48 -21.95 7.73
C LYS A 488 6.42 -21.17 6.40
N ASN A 489 5.46 -20.26 6.27
CA ASN A 489 5.34 -19.44 5.07
C ASN A 489 6.56 -18.52 4.90
N SER A 490 6.89 -18.22 3.64
CA SER A 490 8.02 -17.41 3.21
C SER A 490 7.97 -15.95 3.64
N GLY A 491 6.76 -15.40 3.83
CA GLY A 491 6.55 -13.97 4.04
C GLY A 491 6.84 -13.10 2.80
N LYS A 492 7.17 -13.70 1.65
CA LYS A 492 7.55 -12.98 0.41
C LYS A 492 6.36 -12.37 -0.36
N GLY A 493 5.14 -12.52 0.13
CA GLY A 493 3.94 -11.98 -0.51
C GLY A 493 3.47 -12.70 -1.78
N HIS A 494 4.10 -13.82 -2.15
CA HIS A 494 3.54 -14.75 -3.14
C HIS A 494 2.33 -15.48 -2.55
N GLY A 495 1.48 -16.03 -3.41
CA GLY A 495 0.66 -17.16 -3.00
C GLY A 495 1.58 -18.35 -2.70
N GLU A 496 1.26 -19.20 -1.74
CA GLU A 496 2.18 -20.25 -1.28
C GLU A 496 1.43 -21.55 -1.00
N THR A 497 1.91 -22.65 -1.57
CA THR A 497 1.53 -24.01 -1.17
C THR A 497 2.76 -24.78 -0.75
N MET A 498 2.61 -25.63 0.26
CA MET A 498 3.72 -26.43 0.78
C MET A 498 3.27 -27.79 1.29
N SER A 499 4.18 -28.74 1.23
CA SER A 499 4.01 -30.08 1.77
C SER A 499 5.36 -30.67 2.15
N TYR A 500 5.33 -31.71 2.96
CA TYR A 500 6.47 -32.57 3.21
C TYR A 500 6.07 -34.03 2.99
N LYS A 501 7.03 -34.85 2.54
CA LYS A 501 6.92 -36.31 2.46
C LYS A 501 8.10 -36.88 3.23
N TRP A 502 7.86 -37.90 4.06
CA TRP A 502 8.93 -38.70 4.65
C TRP A 502 8.90 -40.09 4.00
N THR A 503 10.06 -40.63 3.66
CA THR A 503 10.18 -42.01 3.16
C THR A 503 11.50 -42.65 3.58
N SER A 504 11.45 -43.94 3.92
CA SER A 504 12.63 -44.75 4.25
C SER A 504 13.42 -45.23 3.03
N ASN A 505 12.80 -45.25 1.84
CA ASN A 505 13.41 -45.76 0.61
C ASN A 505 14.09 -44.69 -0.26
N MET A 506 14.21 -43.45 0.23
CA MET A 506 14.79 -42.30 -0.47
C MET A 506 14.16 -41.93 -1.83
N VAL A 507 13.01 -42.52 -2.20
CA VAL A 507 12.33 -42.20 -3.48
C VAL A 507 11.71 -40.80 -3.42
N HIS A 508 12.12 -39.95 -4.36
CA HIS A 508 11.59 -38.60 -4.50
C HIS A 508 10.07 -38.62 -4.74
N PRO A 509 9.29 -37.68 -4.17
CA PRO A 509 7.91 -37.51 -4.56
C PRO A 509 7.81 -37.12 -6.04
N THR A 510 6.78 -37.57 -6.75
CA THR A 510 6.47 -37.02 -8.08
C THR A 510 5.68 -35.72 -7.94
N GLY A 511 5.73 -34.86 -8.95
CA GLY A 511 4.93 -33.63 -8.97
C GLY A 511 3.42 -33.94 -8.92
N LYS A 512 3.01 -35.00 -9.63
CA LYS A 512 1.63 -35.52 -9.59
C LYS A 512 1.17 -35.93 -8.19
N GLU A 513 1.96 -36.70 -7.44
CA GLU A 513 1.63 -37.08 -6.05
C GLU A 513 1.41 -35.86 -5.15
N VAL A 514 2.21 -34.80 -5.33
CA VAL A 514 2.08 -33.57 -4.53
C VAL A 514 0.82 -32.79 -4.91
N ALA A 515 0.54 -32.62 -6.21
CA ALA A 515 -0.71 -32.00 -6.67
C ALA A 515 -1.95 -32.77 -6.19
N GLU A 516 -1.93 -34.10 -6.26
CA GLU A 516 -3.01 -34.96 -5.73
C GLU A 516 -3.21 -34.78 -4.23
N SER A 517 -2.13 -34.69 -3.45
CA SER A 517 -2.18 -34.44 -2.00
C SER A 517 -2.83 -33.09 -1.69
N TRP A 518 -2.41 -32.02 -2.38
CA TRP A 518 -3.03 -30.69 -2.27
C TRP A 518 -4.48 -30.68 -2.73
N TYR A 519 -4.82 -31.38 -3.82
CA TYR A 519 -6.17 -31.42 -4.37
C TYR A 519 -7.18 -32.15 -3.48
N LYS A 520 -6.76 -33.17 -2.73
CA LYS A 520 -7.61 -33.89 -1.75
C LYS A 520 -8.19 -32.97 -0.68
N GLU A 521 -7.56 -31.82 -0.40
CA GLU A 521 -8.13 -30.83 0.50
C GLU A 521 -9.49 -30.27 0.03
N LYS A 522 -9.86 -30.42 -1.25
CA LYS A 522 -11.19 -30.05 -1.78
C LYS A 522 -12.34 -30.74 -1.04
N GLU A 523 -12.11 -31.93 -0.49
CA GLU A 523 -13.13 -32.69 0.26
C GLU A 523 -13.57 -31.97 1.54
N LYS A 524 -12.74 -31.04 2.02
CA LYS A 524 -13.02 -30.18 3.17
C LYS A 524 -13.56 -28.80 2.76
N TYR A 525 -13.62 -28.49 1.46
CA TYR A 525 -13.99 -27.17 0.96
C TYR A 525 -15.48 -27.09 0.58
N ASN A 526 -16.25 -26.33 1.35
CA ASN A 526 -17.64 -26.04 1.04
C ASN A 526 -17.75 -24.87 0.03
N PHE A 527 -18.04 -25.20 -1.24
CA PHE A 527 -18.26 -24.20 -2.30
C PHE A 527 -19.50 -23.31 -2.09
N ALA A 528 -20.47 -23.71 -1.25
CA ALA A 528 -21.63 -22.86 -0.93
C ALA A 528 -21.29 -21.71 0.04
N THR A 529 -20.15 -21.82 0.75
CA THR A 529 -19.65 -20.80 1.67
C THR A 529 -18.23 -20.36 1.24
N PRO A 530 -18.09 -19.64 0.11
CA PRO A 530 -16.78 -19.27 -0.42
C PRO A 530 -15.99 -18.40 0.56
N GLY A 531 -14.76 -18.82 0.85
CA GLY A 531 -13.88 -18.15 1.82
C GLY A 531 -12.71 -19.08 2.19
N PHE A 532 -11.74 -18.57 2.95
CA PHE A 532 -10.64 -19.42 3.44
C PHE A 532 -11.16 -20.42 4.48
N GLN A 533 -10.96 -21.71 4.23
CA GLN A 533 -11.40 -22.79 5.12
C GLN A 533 -10.18 -23.55 5.65
N SER A 534 -10.25 -24.01 6.90
CA SER A 534 -9.08 -24.59 7.58
C SER A 534 -8.65 -25.90 6.89
N GLY A 535 -7.38 -25.97 6.49
CA GLY A 535 -6.85 -27.13 5.77
C GLY A 535 -7.35 -27.28 4.32
N THR A 536 -7.78 -26.18 3.69
CA THR A 536 -8.10 -26.12 2.23
C THR A 536 -7.14 -25.24 1.42
N GLY A 537 -6.15 -24.64 2.08
CA GLY A 537 -5.32 -23.58 1.49
C GLY A 537 -4.49 -24.03 0.30
N ASN A 538 -4.00 -25.27 0.25
CA ASN A 538 -3.23 -25.74 -0.89
C ASN A 538 -4.14 -25.97 -2.09
N PHE A 539 -5.30 -26.61 -1.87
CA PHE A 539 -6.33 -26.76 -2.90
C PHE A 539 -6.77 -25.42 -3.49
N THR A 540 -7.17 -24.46 -2.65
CA THR A 540 -7.75 -23.20 -3.13
C THR A 540 -6.73 -22.32 -3.84
N GLN A 541 -5.46 -22.33 -3.42
CA GLN A 541 -4.39 -21.64 -4.14
C GLN A 541 -4.10 -22.29 -5.50
N MET A 542 -4.02 -23.62 -5.56
CA MET A 542 -3.72 -24.34 -6.79
C MET A 542 -4.74 -24.04 -7.89
N ILE A 543 -6.04 -24.04 -7.55
CA ILE A 543 -7.11 -23.75 -8.53
C ILE A 543 -7.42 -22.26 -8.74
N TRP A 544 -6.76 -21.35 -8.02
CA TRP A 544 -7.10 -19.92 -7.98
C TRP A 544 -7.08 -19.26 -9.36
N ARG A 545 -8.26 -18.85 -9.86
CA ARG A 545 -8.49 -18.44 -11.25
C ARG A 545 -7.60 -17.31 -11.77
N SER A 546 -7.35 -16.28 -10.96
CA SER A 546 -6.54 -15.10 -11.32
C SER A 546 -5.02 -15.33 -11.22
N THR A 547 -4.57 -16.45 -10.66
CA THR A 547 -3.14 -16.81 -10.68
C THR A 547 -2.76 -17.33 -12.07
N ASP A 548 -1.64 -16.89 -12.63
CA ASP A 548 -1.16 -17.22 -13.99
C ASP A 548 0.26 -17.81 -14.04
N GLN A 549 1.04 -17.63 -12.99
CA GLN A 549 2.41 -18.11 -12.85
C GLN A 549 2.60 -18.92 -11.58
N VAL A 550 3.40 -19.99 -11.68
CA VAL A 550 3.88 -20.77 -10.54
C VAL A 550 5.38 -20.97 -10.62
N GLY A 551 6.05 -20.94 -9.48
CA GLY A 551 7.43 -21.37 -9.32
C GLY A 551 7.52 -22.51 -8.34
N VAL A 552 8.29 -23.54 -8.66
CA VAL A 552 8.30 -24.80 -7.91
C VAL A 552 9.72 -25.11 -7.40
N GLY A 553 9.81 -25.49 -6.12
CA GLY A 553 11.02 -25.97 -5.47
C GLY A 553 10.82 -27.28 -4.74
N LEU A 554 11.85 -28.14 -4.73
CA LEU A 554 11.91 -29.41 -4.03
C LEU A 554 13.27 -29.55 -3.35
N ALA A 555 13.29 -29.72 -2.03
CA ALA A 555 14.52 -29.95 -1.27
C ALA A 555 14.43 -31.23 -0.42
N SER A 556 15.58 -31.82 -0.12
CA SER A 556 15.71 -33.03 0.70
C SER A 556 16.73 -32.80 1.82
N ASP A 557 16.55 -33.46 2.96
CA ASP A 557 17.53 -33.50 4.06
C ASP A 557 18.60 -34.60 3.89
N GLY A 558 18.51 -35.39 2.80
CA GLY A 558 19.38 -36.54 2.56
C GLY A 558 19.09 -37.75 3.46
N LYS A 559 18.03 -37.71 4.27
CA LYS A 559 17.64 -38.73 5.26
C LYS A 559 16.18 -39.18 5.10
N GLY A 560 15.56 -38.83 3.98
CA GLY A 560 14.22 -39.27 3.59
C GLY A 560 13.13 -38.21 3.74
N LYS A 561 13.43 -37.02 4.29
CA LYS A 561 12.48 -35.90 4.33
C LYS A 561 12.62 -35.04 3.08
N PHE A 562 11.53 -34.95 2.32
CA PHE A 562 11.39 -34.04 1.19
C PHE A 562 10.42 -32.92 1.54
N ILE A 563 10.74 -31.68 1.17
CA ILE A 563 9.85 -30.52 1.26
C ILE A 563 9.61 -29.96 -0.15
N THR A 564 8.35 -29.80 -0.52
CA THR A 564 7.93 -29.11 -1.74
C THR A 564 7.35 -27.75 -1.39
N VAL A 565 7.75 -26.74 -2.14
CA VAL A 565 7.20 -25.38 -2.10
C VAL A 565 6.73 -25.01 -3.50
N SER A 566 5.58 -24.35 -3.60
CA SER A 566 5.19 -23.63 -4.81
C SER A 566 4.79 -22.19 -4.48
N PHE A 567 5.36 -21.25 -5.22
CA PHE A 567 5.03 -19.83 -5.15
C PHE A 567 4.19 -19.42 -6.35
N TYR A 568 3.14 -18.64 -6.11
CA TYR A 568 2.11 -18.32 -7.08
C TYR A 568 2.00 -16.81 -7.28
N LYS A 569 1.80 -16.41 -8.53
CA LYS A 569 1.62 -15.01 -8.92
C LYS A 569 0.49 -14.89 -9.97
N PRO A 570 -0.38 -13.87 -9.87
CA PRO A 570 -0.79 -13.19 -8.65
C PRO A 570 -1.11 -14.15 -7.49
N ALA A 571 -0.92 -13.71 -6.25
CA ALA A 571 -1.19 -14.50 -5.05
C ALA A 571 -2.68 -14.87 -4.95
N GLY A 572 -2.96 -16.10 -4.55
CA GLY A 572 -4.31 -16.57 -4.21
C GLY A 572 -4.57 -16.55 -2.71
N ASN A 573 -5.60 -17.28 -2.29
CA ASN A 573 -6.04 -17.38 -0.88
C ASN A 573 -6.31 -16.02 -0.20
N ILE A 574 -6.61 -14.97 -0.98
CA ILE A 574 -6.97 -13.66 -0.47
C ILE A 574 -8.24 -13.81 0.34
N THR A 575 -8.16 -13.64 1.67
CA THR A 575 -9.17 -14.02 2.69
C THR A 575 -10.48 -13.22 2.64
N ASN A 576 -10.77 -12.55 1.53
CA ASN A 576 -12.03 -11.89 1.24
C ASN A 576 -12.99 -12.90 0.55
N PRO A 577 -14.20 -13.15 1.10
CA PRO A 577 -15.16 -14.11 0.53
C PRO A 577 -15.45 -13.94 -0.97
N GLY A 578 -15.59 -12.70 -1.45
CA GLY A 578 -15.83 -12.43 -2.89
C GLY A 578 -14.70 -12.92 -3.79
N TYR A 579 -13.45 -12.83 -3.34
CA TYR A 579 -12.30 -13.33 -4.09
C TYR A 579 -12.34 -14.86 -4.19
N PHE A 580 -12.69 -15.56 -3.12
CA PHE A 580 -12.90 -17.02 -3.16
C PHE A 580 -14.06 -17.39 -4.10
N GLN A 581 -15.16 -16.64 -4.08
CA GLN A 581 -16.30 -16.87 -4.97
C GLN A 581 -15.91 -16.77 -6.45
N ASP A 582 -15.02 -15.83 -6.81
CA ASP A 582 -14.57 -15.62 -8.19
C ASP A 582 -13.43 -16.54 -8.63
N ASN A 583 -12.59 -16.99 -7.69
CA ASN A 583 -11.37 -17.73 -7.98
C ASN A 583 -11.43 -19.23 -7.69
N VAL A 584 -12.39 -19.69 -6.88
CA VAL A 584 -12.51 -21.07 -6.41
C VAL A 584 -13.89 -21.61 -6.81
N LYS A 585 -14.07 -21.86 -8.12
CA LYS A 585 -15.30 -22.41 -8.69
C LYS A 585 -15.39 -23.93 -8.46
N PRO A 586 -16.58 -24.54 -8.39
CA PRO A 586 -16.73 -26.00 -8.44
C PRO A 586 -16.34 -26.54 -9.83
N VAL A 587 -16.18 -27.86 -9.94
CA VAL A 587 -15.89 -28.52 -11.23
C VAL A 587 -17.02 -28.27 -12.23
N GLY A 588 -16.67 -27.96 -13.49
CA GLY A 588 -17.63 -27.84 -14.60
C GLY A 588 -18.40 -26.52 -14.67
N LYS A 589 -17.82 -25.40 -14.21
CA LYS A 589 -18.37 -24.04 -14.34
C LYS A 589 -17.39 -23.05 -14.96
#